data_AF-J9DRG1-F1
#
_entry.id   AF-J9DRG1-F1
#
_cell.length_a   1.000
_cell.length_b   1.000
_cell.length_c   1.000
_cell.angle_alpha   90.00
_cell.angle_beta   90.00
_cell.angle_gamma   90.00
#
_symmetry.space_group_name_H-M   'P 1'
#
loop_
_entity.id
_entity.type
_entity.pdbx_description
1 polymer ?
#
loop_
_entity_poly.entity_id
_entity_poly.type
_entity_poly.pdbx_seq_one_letter_code
_entity_poly.pdbx_strand_id
1 'polypeptide(L)'
;MPMTASFFSDTMLYGEHVRISVAASQGGRRYMEDRVHIECVRLPSGAVDYLYFAVYDGHGGSEASDYVRKHLLKNIQSQCGFDGSDEQMLDAIKKGFVETHLAMWKVVDDWPLTSSGYTSTAGTTASCTFIRRGKQ
;
A
#
# COMPACT_ATOMS: atom_id res chain seq x y z
N MET A 1 13.56 -39.31 17.13
CA MET A 1 12.64 -38.28 17.64
C MET A 1 13.35 -37.47 18.70
N PRO A 2 13.37 -36.13 18.59
CA PRO A 2 13.26 -35.25 19.74
C PRO A 2 11.88 -34.59 19.73
N MET A 3 11.20 -34.61 20.88
CA MET A 3 10.01 -33.79 21.11
C MET A 3 10.46 -32.35 21.37
N THR A 4 10.11 -31.44 20.46
CA THR A 4 10.11 -30.00 20.75
C THR A 4 8.70 -29.61 21.18
N ALA A 5 8.52 -29.36 22.47
CA ALA A 5 7.34 -28.68 22.98
C ALA A 5 7.42 -27.21 22.55
N SER A 6 6.51 -26.79 21.67
CA SER A 6 6.26 -25.37 21.44
C SER A 6 5.02 -24.97 22.22
N PHE A 7 5.24 -24.28 23.34
CA PHE A 7 4.21 -23.45 23.97
C PHE A 7 3.85 -22.33 23.00
N PHE A 8 2.59 -22.28 22.58
CA PHE A 8 2.04 -21.10 21.91
C PHE A 8 1.13 -20.38 22.91
N SER A 9 1.53 -19.18 23.34
CA SER A 9 0.64 -18.30 24.09
C SER A 9 -0.34 -17.68 23.10
N ASP A 10 -1.63 -17.93 23.34
CA ASP A 10 -2.69 -17.41 22.50
C ASP A 10 -2.98 -15.96 22.88
N THR A 11 -2.32 -15.02 22.19
CA THR A 11 -2.78 -13.64 22.10
C THR A 11 -2.76 -13.20 20.64
N MET A 12 -3.64 -13.80 19.83
CA MET A 12 -3.80 -13.43 18.44
C MET A 12 -4.68 -12.17 18.33
N LEU A 13 -4.07 -10.99 18.14
CA LEU A 13 -4.80 -9.76 17.82
C LEU A 13 -4.33 -9.19 16.47
N TYR A 14 -4.91 -9.68 15.37
CA TYR A 14 -4.94 -8.92 14.12
C TYR A 14 -6.39 -8.68 13.71
N GLY A 15 -6.80 -7.41 13.71
CA GLY A 15 -8.14 -7.00 13.25
C GLY A 15 -9.35 -7.36 14.14
N GLU A 16 -9.18 -8.22 15.15
CA GLU A 16 -10.16 -9.09 15.85
C GLU A 16 -10.57 -10.37 15.09
N HIS A 17 -10.78 -10.36 13.76
CA HIS A 17 -11.13 -11.58 12.99
C HIS A 17 -10.49 -11.71 11.59
N VAL A 18 -9.52 -10.85 11.23
CA VAL A 18 -8.94 -10.84 9.87
C VAL A 18 -7.54 -11.45 9.89
N ARG A 19 -7.35 -12.52 9.12
CA ARG A 19 -6.03 -13.15 8.89
C ARG A 19 -5.54 -12.76 7.50
N ILE A 20 -4.33 -12.24 7.42
CA ILE A 20 -3.74 -11.72 6.18
C ILE A 20 -2.50 -12.55 5.85
N SER A 21 -2.34 -12.91 4.59
CA SER A 21 -1.13 -13.54 4.08
C SER A 21 -0.77 -12.91 2.75
N VAL A 22 0.52 -12.66 2.54
CA VAL A 22 1.03 -12.04 1.32
C VAL A 22 2.19 -12.87 0.80
N ALA A 23 2.18 -13.09 -0.50
CA ALA A 23 3.28 -13.69 -1.24
C ALA A 23 3.57 -12.83 -2.46
N ALA A 24 4.84 -12.62 -2.75
CA ALA A 24 5.31 -11.91 -3.93
C ALA A 24 6.50 -12.70 -4.49
N SER A 25 6.54 -12.91 -5.80
CA SER A 25 7.57 -13.69 -6.46
C SER A 25 7.94 -13.02 -7.77
N GLN A 26 9.24 -12.77 -7.99
CA GLN A 26 9.76 -12.21 -9.23
C GLN A 26 9.52 -13.13 -10.44
N GLY A 27 9.41 -14.44 -10.19
CA GLY A 27 9.33 -15.44 -11.25
C GLY A 27 10.49 -15.33 -12.24
N GLY A 28 10.19 -15.49 -13.53
CA GLY A 28 11.18 -15.42 -14.61
C GLY A 28 11.53 -13.99 -15.09
N ARG A 29 11.02 -12.94 -14.42
CA ARG A 29 11.35 -11.55 -14.80
C ARG A 29 12.76 -11.21 -14.35
N ARG A 30 13.40 -10.26 -15.06
CA ARG A 30 14.75 -9.78 -14.73
C ARG A 30 14.79 -9.00 -13.42
N TYR A 31 13.72 -8.26 -13.13
CA TYR A 31 13.58 -7.41 -11.95
C TYR A 31 12.19 -7.59 -11.34
N MET A 32 12.10 -7.40 -10.02
CA MET A 32 10.83 -7.39 -9.29
C MET A 32 10.32 -5.96 -9.15
N GLU A 33 9.33 -5.60 -9.96
CA GLU A 33 8.74 -4.25 -9.97
C GLU A 33 7.46 -4.18 -9.14
N ASP A 34 6.87 -5.31 -8.73
CA ASP A 34 5.67 -5.29 -7.90
C ASP A 34 5.99 -4.91 -6.45
N ARG A 35 5.03 -4.25 -5.81
CA ARG A 35 5.11 -3.82 -4.42
C ARG A 35 3.79 -4.11 -3.72
N VAL A 36 3.88 -4.53 -2.45
CA VAL A 36 2.70 -4.74 -1.59
C VAL A 36 2.81 -3.82 -0.37
N HIS A 37 1.66 -3.28 0.05
CA HIS A 37 1.52 -2.48 1.27
C HIS A 37 0.39 -3.06 2.12
N ILE A 38 0.68 -3.35 3.39
CA ILE A 38 -0.30 -3.73 4.39
C ILE A 38 -0.12 -2.81 5.59
N GLU A 39 -1.20 -2.23 6.07
CA GLU A 39 -1.19 -1.44 7.31
C GLU A 39 -2.41 -1.76 8.17
N CYS A 40 -2.19 -1.88 9.48
CA CYS A 40 -3.25 -2.06 10.47
C CYS A 40 -3.18 -0.90 11.46
N VAL A 41 -4.09 0.07 11.32
CA VAL A 41 -4.14 1.23 12.20
C VAL A 41 -5.11 0.98 13.33
N ARG A 42 -4.69 1.32 14.54
CA ARG A 42 -5.46 1.14 15.78
C ARG A 42 -5.68 2.47 16.46
N LEU A 43 -6.86 2.62 17.05
CA LEU A 43 -7.17 3.72 17.96
C LEU A 43 -6.35 3.58 19.25
N PRO A 44 -6.21 4.65 20.07
CA PRO A 44 -5.56 4.57 21.38
C PRO A 44 -6.17 3.52 22.31
N SER A 45 -7.45 3.17 22.12
CA SER A 45 -8.14 2.11 22.86
C SER A 45 -7.67 0.69 22.49
N GLY A 46 -6.85 0.53 21.46
CA GLY A 46 -6.43 -0.75 20.91
C GLY A 46 -7.37 -1.35 19.87
N ALA A 47 -8.58 -0.78 19.69
CA ALA A 47 -9.50 -1.18 18.64
C ALA A 47 -8.92 -0.89 17.25
N VAL A 48 -9.19 -1.76 16.29
CA VAL A 48 -8.80 -1.53 14.88
C VAL A 48 -9.68 -0.41 14.33
N ASP A 49 -9.02 0.65 13.85
CA ASP A 49 -9.66 1.75 13.12
C ASP A 49 -9.91 1.29 11.67
N TYR A 50 -8.82 1.01 10.97
CA TYR A 50 -8.87 0.46 9.63
C TYR A 50 -7.69 -0.45 9.29
N LEU A 51 -7.92 -1.30 8.30
CA LEU A 51 -6.88 -2.04 7.60
C LEU A 51 -6.73 -1.46 6.19
N TYR A 52 -5.49 -1.26 5.75
CA TYR A 52 -5.17 -0.88 4.37
C TYR A 52 -4.37 -2.00 3.71
N PHE A 53 -4.74 -2.34 2.50
CA PHE A 53 -4.01 -3.27 1.64
C PHE A 53 -3.84 -2.64 0.28
N ALA A 54 -2.68 -2.84 -0.33
CA ALA A 54 -2.48 -2.46 -1.71
C ALA A 54 -1.45 -3.33 -2.42
N VAL A 55 -1.66 -3.50 -3.71
CA VAL A 55 -0.72 -4.09 -4.65
C VAL A 55 -0.46 -3.09 -5.76
N TYR A 56 0.80 -2.92 -6.10
CA TYR A 56 1.28 -2.02 -7.14
C TYR A 56 2.12 -2.83 -8.13
N ASP A 57 1.70 -2.92 -9.38
CA ASP A 57 2.42 -3.61 -10.46
C ASP A 57 3.20 -2.58 -11.27
N GLY A 58 4.50 -2.47 -11.00
CA GLY A 58 5.41 -1.52 -11.64
C GLY A 58 5.81 -1.96 -13.05
N HIS A 59 6.09 -1.00 -13.92
CA HIS A 59 6.56 -1.26 -15.28
C HIS A 59 7.49 -0.15 -15.76
N GLY A 60 8.57 -0.53 -16.45
CA GLY A 60 9.55 0.41 -16.99
C GLY A 60 10.48 1.00 -15.93
N GLY A 61 10.65 0.30 -14.80
CA GLY A 61 11.31 0.75 -13.58
C GLY A 61 10.44 0.46 -12.35
N SER A 62 11.08 0.22 -11.19
CA SER A 62 10.35 0.02 -9.92
C SER A 62 10.08 1.33 -9.18
N GLU A 63 10.58 2.45 -9.67
CA GLU A 63 10.58 3.73 -8.96
C GLU A 63 9.15 4.22 -8.68
N ALA A 64 8.24 4.06 -9.64
CA ALA A 64 6.84 4.45 -9.45
C ALA A 64 6.12 3.56 -8.42
N SER A 65 6.28 2.23 -8.47
CA SER A 65 5.67 1.32 -7.50
C SER A 65 6.28 1.49 -6.10
N ASP A 66 7.57 1.77 -6.02
CA ASP A 66 8.28 2.15 -4.79
C ASP A 66 7.77 3.47 -4.21
N TYR A 67 7.54 4.47 -5.06
CA TYR A 67 7.02 5.77 -4.65
C TYR A 67 5.59 5.65 -4.12
N VAL A 68 4.70 5.05 -4.92
CA VAL A 68 3.30 4.85 -4.54
C VAL A 68 3.19 4.07 -3.22
N ARG A 69 4.01 3.03 -3.00
CA ARG A 69 4.04 2.30 -1.72
C ARG A 69 4.35 3.19 -0.51
N LYS A 70 5.23 4.18 -0.66
CA LYS A 70 5.65 5.07 0.45
C LYS A 70 4.69 6.23 0.69
N HIS A 71 3.93 6.65 -0.32
CA HIS A 71 3.22 7.93 -0.34
C HIS A 71 1.71 7.83 -0.49
N LEU A 72 1.17 6.84 -1.23
CA LEU A 72 -0.26 6.82 -1.58
C LEU A 72 -1.17 6.83 -0.35
N LEU A 73 -0.92 5.96 0.63
CA LEU A 73 -1.74 5.92 1.84
C LEU A 73 -1.69 7.25 2.60
N LYS A 74 -0.50 7.84 2.77
CA LYS A 74 -0.33 9.12 3.47
C LYS A 74 -1.07 10.25 2.77
N ASN A 75 -1.00 10.28 1.45
CA ASN A 75 -1.70 11.27 0.64
C ASN A 75 -3.22 11.06 0.67
N ILE A 76 -3.72 9.82 0.85
CA ILE A 76 -5.15 9.57 1.06
C ILE A 76 -5.57 10.01 2.47
N GLN A 77 -4.78 9.69 3.50
CA GLN A 77 -5.04 10.07 4.90
C GLN A 77 -5.03 11.60 5.10
N SER A 78 -4.23 12.33 4.34
CA SER A 78 -4.15 13.79 4.43
C SER A 78 -5.36 14.52 3.83
N GLN A 79 -6.20 13.84 3.04
CA GLN A 79 -7.35 14.47 2.41
C GLN A 79 -8.48 14.71 3.41
N CYS A 80 -9.11 15.88 3.26
CA CYS A 80 -10.40 16.13 3.91
C CYS A 80 -11.42 15.08 3.45
N GLY A 81 -12.12 14.46 4.40
CA GLY A 81 -13.09 13.41 4.12
C GLY A 81 -12.56 11.99 4.31
N PHE A 82 -11.27 11.79 4.64
CA PHE A 82 -10.74 10.45 4.94
C PHE A 82 -11.57 9.76 6.05
N ASP A 83 -11.91 10.47 7.12
CA ASP A 83 -12.75 9.98 8.23
C ASP A 83 -14.23 10.40 8.10
N GLY A 84 -14.68 10.74 6.89
CA GLY A 84 -16.04 11.19 6.59
C GLY A 84 -17.00 10.05 6.23
N SER A 85 -18.12 10.42 5.58
CA SER A 85 -19.05 9.45 4.96
C SER A 85 -18.36 8.64 3.86
N ASP A 86 -19.00 7.56 3.40
CA ASP A 86 -18.48 6.73 2.31
C ASP A 86 -18.19 7.53 1.03
N GLU A 87 -19.03 8.52 0.69
CA GLU A 87 -18.79 9.42 -0.45
C GLU A 87 -17.58 10.33 -0.22
N GLN A 88 -17.43 10.87 1.00
CA GLN A 88 -16.30 11.72 1.37
C GLN A 88 -14.99 10.93 1.37
N MET A 89 -15.02 9.68 1.86
CA MET A 89 -13.88 8.78 1.83
C MET A 89 -13.53 8.38 0.40
N LEU A 90 -14.52 8.13 -0.46
CA LEU A 90 -14.29 7.85 -1.87
C LEU A 90 -13.62 9.04 -2.59
N ASP A 91 -14.05 10.26 -2.28
CA ASP A 91 -13.44 11.48 -2.81
C ASP A 91 -12.01 11.69 -2.28
N ALA A 92 -11.77 11.43 -0.99
CA ALA A 92 -10.44 11.42 -0.37
C ALA A 92 -9.50 10.42 -1.06
N ILE A 93 -9.97 9.20 -1.37
CA ILE A 93 -9.18 8.22 -2.11
C ILE A 93 -8.82 8.76 -3.50
N LYS A 94 -9.79 9.27 -4.26
CA LYS A 94 -9.55 9.83 -5.61
C LYS A 94 -8.51 10.97 -5.58
N LYS A 95 -8.66 11.90 -4.63
CA LYS A 95 -7.73 13.02 -4.46
C LYS A 95 -6.34 12.55 -4.06
N GLY A 96 -6.22 11.57 -3.16
CA GLY A 96 -4.93 10.99 -2.77
C GLY A 96 -4.20 10.32 -3.94
N PHE A 97 -4.92 9.66 -4.87
CA PHE A 97 -4.34 9.14 -6.11
C PHE A 97 -3.82 10.26 -7.02
N VAL A 98 -4.63 11.31 -7.24
CA VAL A 98 -4.23 12.46 -8.06
C VAL A 98 -3.02 13.17 -7.45
N GLU A 99 -3.02 13.43 -6.15
CA GLU A 99 -1.89 14.05 -5.45
C GLU A 99 -0.62 13.20 -5.57
N THR A 100 -0.73 11.89 -5.38
CA THR A 100 0.41 10.97 -5.52
C THR A 100 0.96 10.99 -6.95
N HIS A 101 0.10 10.99 -7.96
CA HIS A 101 0.51 11.11 -9.36
C HIS A 101 1.25 12.43 -9.64
N LEU A 102 0.68 13.56 -9.22
CA LEU A 102 1.31 14.87 -9.38
C LEU A 102 2.60 15.01 -8.58
N ALA A 103 2.72 14.33 -7.44
CA ALA A 103 3.94 14.32 -6.65
C ALA A 103 5.05 13.50 -7.32
N MET A 104 4.73 12.40 -8.02
CA MET A 104 5.69 11.66 -8.84
C MET A 104 6.29 12.52 -9.96
N TRP A 105 5.48 13.34 -10.63
CA TRP A 105 5.99 14.27 -11.65
C TRP A 105 7.04 15.26 -11.14
N LYS A 106 7.06 15.56 -9.84
CA LYS A 106 8.04 16.47 -9.25
C LYS A 106 9.39 15.81 -8.95
N VAL A 107 9.44 14.48 -8.97
CA VAL A 107 10.63 13.70 -8.59
C VAL A 107 11.10 12.75 -9.71
N VAL A 108 10.39 12.69 -10.84
CA VAL A 108 10.70 11.79 -11.95
C VAL A 108 12.07 12.07 -12.58
N ASP A 109 12.53 13.33 -12.53
CA ASP A 109 13.84 13.73 -13.02
C ASP A 109 14.99 13.17 -12.14
N ASP A 110 14.70 12.78 -10.89
CA ASP A 110 15.67 12.13 -9.99
C ASP A 110 15.72 10.61 -10.18
N TRP A 111 14.83 10.03 -10.99
CA TRP A 111 14.79 8.60 -11.23
C TRP A 111 15.83 8.18 -12.28
N PRO A 112 16.32 6.92 -12.25
CA PRO A 112 17.27 6.44 -13.24
C PRO A 112 16.76 6.64 -14.67
N LEU A 113 17.64 7.13 -15.54
CA LEU A 113 17.36 7.22 -16.97
C LEU A 113 17.10 5.82 -17.55
N THR A 114 16.30 5.77 -18.61
CA THR A 114 16.14 4.58 -19.42
C THR A 114 17.49 4.12 -19.99
N SER A 115 17.59 2.88 -20.46
CA SER A 115 18.83 2.36 -21.09
C SER A 115 19.31 3.19 -22.29
N SER A 116 18.42 3.97 -22.91
CA SER A 116 18.72 4.86 -24.03
C SER A 116 19.04 6.29 -23.60
N GLY A 117 19.10 6.59 -22.29
CA GLY A 117 19.45 7.89 -21.75
C GLY A 117 18.29 8.90 -21.67
N TYR A 118 17.05 8.49 -21.94
CA TYR A 118 15.87 9.35 -21.76
C TYR A 118 15.37 9.33 -20.32
N THR A 119 14.63 10.36 -19.92
CA THR A 119 13.92 10.44 -18.62
C THR A 119 13.13 9.17 -18.35
N SER A 120 13.09 8.75 -17.08
CA SER A 120 12.35 7.57 -16.67
C SER A 120 10.91 7.61 -17.15
N THR A 121 10.42 6.47 -17.64
CA THR A 121 9.03 6.24 -17.99
C THR A 121 8.36 5.28 -17.01
N ALA A 122 8.97 5.07 -15.83
CA ALA A 122 8.47 4.15 -14.83
C ALA A 122 7.03 4.52 -14.44
N GLY A 123 6.15 3.52 -14.50
CA GLY A 123 4.76 3.62 -14.12
C GLY A 123 4.38 2.46 -13.20
N THR A 124 3.19 2.54 -12.60
CA THR A 124 2.66 1.44 -11.81
C THR A 124 1.14 1.41 -11.89
N THR A 125 0.56 0.22 -11.86
CA THR A 125 -0.84 0.08 -11.44
C THR A 125 -0.94 0.31 -9.93
N ALA A 126 -2.14 0.54 -9.43
CA ALA A 126 -2.40 0.53 -8.00
C ALA A 126 -3.82 0.01 -7.74
N SER A 127 -3.90 -1.09 -6.99
CA SER A 127 -5.15 -1.60 -6.44
C SER A 127 -5.05 -1.56 -4.93
N CYS A 128 -5.95 -0.86 -4.26
CA CYS A 128 -5.95 -0.77 -2.80
C CYS A 128 -7.34 -0.98 -2.20
N THR A 129 -7.38 -1.37 -0.93
CA THR A 129 -8.62 -1.63 -0.19
C THR A 129 -8.47 -1.13 1.24
N PHE A 130 -9.51 -0.43 1.71
CA PHE A 130 -9.70 -0.09 3.10
C PHE A 130 -10.81 -0.95 3.71
N ILE A 131 -10.52 -1.62 4.82
CA ILE A 131 -11.53 -2.27 5.66
C ILE A 131 -11.69 -1.42 6.92
N ARG A 132 -12.89 -0.91 7.18
CA ARG A 132 -13.23 -0.06 8.32
C ARG A 132 -14.46 -0.60 9.04
N ARG A 133 -14.60 -0.31 10.33
CA ARG A 133 -15.85 -0.59 11.06
C ARG A 133 -16.97 0.33 10.55
N GLY A 134 -18.16 -0.23 10.32
CA GLY A 134 -19.37 0.56 10.07
C GLY A 134 -19.49 1.24 8.71
N LYS A 135 -18.85 0.71 7.66
CA LYS A 135 -19.24 1.06 6.28
C LYS A 135 -20.73 0.81 6.11
N GLN A 136 -21.48 1.85 5.75
CA GLN A 136 -22.92 1.77 5.49
C GLN A 136 -23.17 1.66 3.98
#